data_AF-A0A0G1SJ78-F1
#
_entry.id   AF-A0A0G1SJ78-F1
#
_cell.length_a   1.000
_cell.length_b   1.000
_cell.length_c   1.000
_cell.angle_alpha   90.00
_cell.angle_beta   90.00
_cell.angle_gamma   90.00
#
_symmetry.space_group_name_H-M   'P 1'
#
loop_
_entity.id
_entity.type
_entity.pdbx_description
1 polymer ?
#
loop_
_entity_poly.entity_id
_entity_poly.type
_entity_poly.pdbx_seq_one_letter_code
_entity_poly.pdbx_strand_id
1 'polypeptide(L)'
;MGWHECTYPHDKQSIFCHQSSGDVTLRFANGRAWVMPDMILHYVADHNWLPPTAFVDDVMTVDCTGGERRQTRGGPMVQPVSVGYLSGSFQTGQVSDGFLERLEALMLKYDTSGNVATLRNSNFRHDVTR
;
A
#
# COMPACT_ATOMS: atom_id res chain seq x y z
N MET A 1 -15.33 1.94 -7.69
CA MET A 1 -15.03 1.37 -6.36
C MET A 1 -15.12 2.52 -5.38
N GLY A 2 -15.97 2.40 -4.36
CA GLY A 2 -16.32 3.47 -3.42
C GLY A 2 -15.44 3.46 -2.17
N TRP A 3 -15.70 4.40 -1.27
CA TRP A 3 -15.04 4.53 0.02
C TRP A 3 -15.24 3.28 0.90
N HIS A 4 -14.18 2.86 1.58
CA HIS A 4 -14.16 1.67 2.45
C HIS A 4 -13.35 1.95 3.71
N GLU A 5 -13.75 1.39 4.86
CA GLU A 5 -12.98 1.47 6.10
C GLU A 5 -12.47 0.09 6.51
N CYS A 6 -11.33 0.06 7.19
CA CYS A 6 -10.87 -1.15 7.85
C CYS A 6 -11.88 -1.58 8.93
N THR A 7 -12.26 -2.85 8.92
CA THR A 7 -13.25 -3.43 9.84
C THR A 7 -12.62 -4.17 11.01
N TYR A 8 -11.29 -4.23 11.07
CA TYR A 8 -10.57 -4.93 12.13
C TYR A 8 -10.47 -4.08 13.41
N PRO A 9 -10.28 -4.72 14.58
CA PRO A 9 -10.01 -4.00 15.81
C PRO A 9 -8.76 -3.14 15.66
N HIS A 10 -8.92 -1.85 15.95
CA HIS A 10 -7.82 -0.89 15.96
C HIS A 10 -7.41 -0.62 17.40
N ASP A 11 -6.10 -0.65 17.65
CA ASP A 11 -5.56 0.00 18.83
C ASP A 11 -5.69 1.52 18.64
N LYS A 12 -5.81 2.29 19.72
CA LYS A 12 -6.06 3.75 19.65
C LYS A 12 -4.95 4.57 18.96
N GLN A 13 -3.95 3.93 18.35
CA GLN A 13 -2.72 4.52 17.83
C GLN A 13 -2.41 4.10 16.39
N SER A 14 -3.41 3.91 15.52
CA SER A 14 -3.14 3.65 14.09
C SER A 14 -2.27 4.77 13.49
N ILE A 15 -1.12 4.38 12.96
CA ILE A 15 -0.11 5.27 12.37
C ILE A 15 -0.55 5.70 10.97
N PHE A 16 -1.20 4.79 10.23
CA PHE A 16 -1.67 5.03 8.88
C PHE A 16 -3.20 5.15 8.82
N CYS A 17 -3.69 5.73 7.72
CA CYS A 17 -5.12 5.89 7.52
C CYS A 17 -5.80 4.52 7.31
N HIS A 18 -6.84 4.26 8.11
CA HIS A 18 -7.66 3.06 8.03
C HIS A 18 -8.85 3.21 7.06
N GLN A 19 -8.84 4.24 6.21
CA GLN A 19 -9.86 4.48 5.20
C GLN A 19 -9.23 4.39 3.82
N SER A 20 -9.94 3.72 2.92
CA SER A 20 -9.55 3.53 1.54
C SER A 20 -10.52 4.21 0.60
N SER A 21 -9.98 4.88 -0.41
CA SER A 21 -10.75 5.51 -1.49
C SER A 21 -10.60 4.77 -2.82
N GLY A 22 -9.80 3.69 -2.85
CA GLY A 22 -9.55 2.91 -4.05
C GLY A 22 -8.19 2.19 -4.03
N ASP A 23 -7.87 1.62 -5.19
CA ASP A 23 -6.70 0.75 -5.33
C ASP A 23 -5.53 1.47 -6.00
N VAL A 24 -4.32 1.16 -5.55
CA VAL A 24 -3.04 1.55 -6.13
C VAL A 24 -2.47 0.36 -6.89
N THR A 25 -2.02 0.58 -8.12
CA THR A 25 -1.25 -0.42 -8.88
C THR A 25 0.21 0.02 -8.98
N LEU A 26 1.15 -0.86 -8.64
CA LEU A 26 2.58 -0.69 -8.90
C LEU A 26 3.04 -1.68 -9.97
N ARG A 27 3.92 -1.24 -10.88
CA ARG A 27 4.52 -2.04 -11.95
C ARG A 27 6.03 -2.08 -11.79
N PHE A 28 6.61 -3.23 -12.04
CA PHE A 28 8.02 -3.51 -11.79
C PHE A 28 8.74 -3.93 -13.07
N ALA A 29 10.06 -3.68 -13.11
CA ALA A 29 10.90 -3.94 -14.29
C ALA A 29 10.97 -5.42 -14.70
N ASN A 30 10.67 -6.33 -13.78
CA ASN A 30 10.57 -7.77 -14.05
C ASN A 30 9.27 -8.19 -14.74
N GLY A 31 8.43 -7.24 -15.15
CA GLY A 31 7.15 -7.51 -15.82
C GLY A 31 6.03 -7.93 -14.88
N ARG A 32 6.21 -7.84 -13.55
CA ARG A 32 5.13 -8.03 -12.56
C ARG A 32 4.44 -6.72 -12.25
N ALA A 33 3.17 -6.82 -11.86
CA ALA A 33 2.38 -5.70 -11.37
C ALA A 33 1.53 -6.16 -10.18
N TRP A 34 1.35 -5.28 -9.21
CA TRP A 34 0.60 -5.55 -7.98
C TRP A 34 -0.47 -4.50 -7.79
N VAL A 35 -1.71 -4.93 -7.53
CA VAL A 35 -2.82 -4.05 -7.17
C VAL A 35 -3.17 -4.26 -5.70
N MET A 36 -3.26 -3.17 -4.96
CA MET A 36 -3.45 -3.15 -3.50
C MET A 36 -4.32 -1.95 -3.10
N PRO A 37 -5.04 -2.00 -1.97
CA PRO A 37 -5.72 -0.82 -1.46
C PRO A 37 -4.73 0.29 -1.09
N ASP A 38 -5.13 1.55 -1.21
CA ASP A 38 -4.35 2.71 -0.72
C ASP A 38 -4.05 2.65 0.80
N MET A 39 -4.79 1.85 1.58
CA MET A 39 -4.52 1.58 3.00
C MET A 39 -3.58 0.37 3.26
N ILE A 40 -2.85 -0.12 2.26
CA ILE A 40 -1.95 -1.28 2.44
C ILE A 40 -0.93 -1.09 3.58
N LEU A 41 -0.45 0.15 3.78
CA LEU A 41 0.49 0.50 4.85
C LEU A 41 -0.13 0.31 6.24
N HIS A 42 -1.42 0.63 6.38
CA HIS A 42 -2.19 0.42 7.60
C HIS A 42 -2.28 -1.08 7.94
N TYR A 43 -2.52 -1.95 6.96
CA TYR A 43 -2.53 -3.40 7.21
C TYR A 43 -1.19 -3.92 7.72
N VAL A 44 -0.09 -3.49 7.09
CA VAL A 44 1.24 -3.98 7.45
C VAL A 44 1.68 -3.44 8.81
N ALA A 45 1.52 -2.13 9.05
CA ALA A 45 2.03 -1.49 10.25
C ALA A 45 1.09 -1.63 11.47
N ASP A 46 -0.21 -1.44 11.28
CA ASP A 46 -1.17 -1.37 12.39
C ASP A 46 -1.80 -2.75 12.70
N HIS A 47 -1.83 -3.66 11.72
CA HIS A 47 -2.33 -5.04 11.92
C HIS A 47 -1.24 -6.12 11.85
N ASN A 48 0.05 -5.74 11.72
CA ASN A 48 1.17 -6.66 11.55
C ASN A 48 0.96 -7.68 10.42
N TRP A 49 0.17 -7.33 9.41
CA TRP A 49 -0.13 -8.23 8.32
C TRP A 49 1.14 -8.52 7.51
N LEU A 50 1.42 -9.81 7.29
CA LEU A 50 2.54 -10.27 6.49
C LEU A 50 2.12 -10.37 5.02
N PRO A 51 2.63 -9.49 4.13
CA PRO A 51 2.31 -9.56 2.72
C PRO A 51 2.93 -10.80 2.05
N PRO A 52 2.43 -11.19 0.86
CA PRO A 52 3.05 -12.25 0.08
C PRO A 52 4.54 -11.98 -0.16
N THR A 53 5.41 -12.97 0.06
CA THR A 53 6.86 -12.82 -0.10
C THR A 53 7.25 -12.26 -1.47
N ALA A 54 6.60 -12.75 -2.53
CA ALA A 54 6.81 -12.28 -3.89
C ALA A 54 6.57 -10.78 -4.09
N PHE A 55 5.61 -10.21 -3.34
CA PHE A 55 5.33 -8.77 -3.34
C PHE A 55 6.39 -8.00 -2.55
N VAL A 56 6.79 -8.51 -1.39
CA VAL A 56 7.88 -7.94 -0.58
C VAL A 56 9.17 -7.88 -1.39
N ASP A 57 9.54 -8.97 -2.06
CA ASP A 57 10.75 -9.05 -2.88
C ASP A 57 10.73 -8.02 -4.01
N ASP A 58 9.59 -7.84 -4.68
CA ASP A 58 9.47 -6.84 -5.75
C ASP A 58 9.66 -5.42 -5.26
N VAL A 59 8.97 -5.05 -4.18
CA VAL A 59 9.08 -3.71 -3.59
C VAL A 59 10.52 -3.40 -3.16
N MET A 60 11.20 -4.40 -2.61
CA MET A 60 12.53 -4.24 -2.03
C MET A 60 13.66 -4.30 -3.06
N THR A 61 13.54 -5.14 -4.08
CA THR A 61 14.68 -5.51 -4.94
C THR A 61 14.51 -5.14 -6.41
N VAL A 62 13.29 -4.83 -6.85
CA VAL A 62 13.01 -4.57 -8.26
C VAL A 62 12.65 -3.11 -8.47
N ASP A 63 13.18 -2.53 -9.54
CA ASP A 63 12.85 -1.16 -9.92
C ASP A 63 11.36 -1.06 -10.30
N CYS A 64 10.66 -0.17 -9.59
CA CYS A 64 9.29 0.20 -9.93
C CYS A 64 9.32 1.12 -11.15
N THR A 65 8.66 0.69 -12.24
CA THR A 65 8.66 1.36 -13.54
C THR A 65 7.40 2.19 -13.78
N GLY A 66 6.37 2.06 -12.95
CA GLY A 66 5.18 2.90 -13.02
C GLY A 66 4.12 2.55 -11.99
N GLY A 67 3.11 3.40 -11.86
CA GLY A 67 1.90 3.10 -11.10
C GLY A 67 0.66 3.78 -11.68
N GLU A 68 -0.50 3.19 -11.46
CA GLU A 68 -1.80 3.66 -11.97
C GLU A 68 -2.92 3.39 -10.94
N ARG A 69 -3.82 4.36 -10.73
CA ARG A 69 -5.20 4.07 -10.30
C ARG A 69 -5.99 3.68 -11.54
N ARG A 70 -6.40 2.41 -11.65
CA ARG A 70 -7.04 1.88 -12.86
C ARG A 70 -8.41 2.56 -13.10
N GLN A 71 -8.46 3.57 -13.98
CA GLN A 71 -9.70 3.87 -14.70
C GLN A 71 -9.72 2.97 -15.94
N THR A 72 -10.70 2.07 -15.99
CA THR A 72 -10.85 1.04 -17.02
C THR A 72 -11.02 1.66 -18.41
N ARG A 73 -9.92 1.75 -19.17
CA ARG A 73 -9.85 1.56 -20.63
C ARG A 73 -8.41 1.84 -21.11
N GLY A 74 -7.65 0.79 -21.38
CA GLY A 74 -6.45 0.87 -22.23
C GLY A 74 -5.06 0.63 -21.60
N GLY A 75 -4.95 0.17 -20.35
CA GLY A 75 -3.65 -0.13 -19.69
C GLY A 75 -3.07 -1.53 -19.99
N PRO A 76 -1.75 -1.76 -19.78
CA PRO A 76 -0.87 -2.66 -20.55
C PRO A 76 -1.12 -4.17 -20.39
N MET A 77 -0.46 -4.97 -21.25
CA MET A 77 -0.52 -6.44 -21.41
C MET A 77 -0.26 -7.27 -20.13
N VAL A 78 0.20 -6.65 -19.04
CA VAL A 78 0.52 -7.28 -17.76
C VAL A 78 -0.70 -7.21 -16.85
N GLN A 79 -1.26 -8.36 -16.48
CA GLN A 79 -2.35 -8.43 -15.51
C GLN A 79 -1.79 -8.29 -14.09
N PRO A 80 -2.18 -7.26 -13.32
CA PRO A 80 -1.71 -7.09 -11.96
C PRO A 80 -2.24 -8.18 -11.04
N VAL A 81 -1.38 -8.69 -10.17
CA VAL A 81 -1.75 -9.63 -9.11
C VAL A 81 -2.35 -8.84 -7.95
N SER A 82 -3.53 -9.24 -7.51
CA SER A 82 -4.21 -8.58 -6.40
C SER A 82 -3.63 -9.04 -5.07
N VAL A 83 -3.13 -8.07 -4.30
CA VAL A 83 -2.88 -8.23 -2.87
C VAL A 83 -4.19 -8.09 -2.09
N GLY A 84 -5.12 -7.28 -2.62
CA GLY A 84 -6.49 -7.17 -2.13
C GLY A 84 -6.64 -6.51 -0.77
N TYR A 85 -7.90 -6.46 -0.32
CA TYR A 85 -8.26 -5.99 1.02
C TYR A 85 -8.08 -7.12 2.02
N LEU A 86 -7.63 -6.79 3.22
CA LEU A 86 -7.47 -7.75 4.30
C LEU A 86 -8.84 -8.35 4.66
N SER A 87 -8.97 -9.67 4.66
CA SER A 87 -10.20 -10.38 5.00
C SER A 87 -9.91 -11.73 5.64
N GLY A 88 -10.77 -12.16 6.57
CA GLY A 88 -10.65 -13.45 7.26
C GLY A 88 -9.40 -13.57 8.16
N SER A 89 -8.87 -14.79 8.28
CA SER A 89 -7.64 -15.08 9.01
C SER A 89 -6.43 -14.81 8.13
N PHE A 90 -5.67 -13.77 8.46
CA PHE A 90 -4.43 -13.42 7.77
C PHE A 90 -3.20 -13.83 8.59
N GLN A 91 -2.06 -13.95 7.91
CA GLN A 91 -0.80 -14.22 8.57
C GLN A 91 -0.24 -12.90 9.11
N THR A 92 0.13 -12.90 10.39
CA THR A 92 0.91 -11.81 10.99
C THR A 92 2.38 -12.17 10.99
N GLY A 93 3.24 -11.16 10.88
CA GLY A 93 4.68 -11.38 10.84
C GLY A 93 5.47 -10.10 10.80
N GLN A 94 6.79 -10.23 10.72
CA GLN A 94 7.69 -9.12 10.46
C GLN A 94 8.02 -9.07 8.98
N VAL A 95 7.92 -7.88 8.39
CA VAL A 95 8.41 -7.60 7.04
C VAL A 95 9.87 -7.17 7.10
N SER A 96 10.58 -7.28 5.99
CA SER A 96 11.98 -6.84 5.88
C SER A 96 12.14 -5.38 6.28
N ASP A 97 13.26 -5.06 6.94
CA ASP A 97 13.59 -3.69 7.32
C ASP A 97 13.56 -2.76 6.10
N GLY A 98 12.96 -1.57 6.25
CA GLY A 98 12.83 -0.60 5.17
C GLY A 98 11.65 -0.84 4.20
N PHE A 99 10.90 -1.94 4.37
CA PHE A 99 9.79 -2.26 3.47
C PHE A 99 8.67 -1.21 3.50
N LEU A 100 8.26 -0.76 4.68
CA LEU A 100 7.21 0.24 4.83
C LEU A 100 7.61 1.57 4.21
N GLU A 101 8.83 2.02 4.47
CA GLU A 101 9.41 3.26 3.94
C GLU A 101 9.54 3.19 2.42
N ARG A 102 9.98 2.04 1.90
CA ARG A 102 10.11 1.81 0.46
C ARG A 102 8.75 1.78 -0.22
N LEU A 103 7.79 1.04 0.33
CA LEU A 103 6.44 0.95 -0.21
C LEU A 103 5.74 2.31 -0.19
N GLU A 104 5.83 3.04 0.93
CA GLU A 104 5.34 4.41 1.05
C GLU A 104 5.95 5.27 -0.06
N ALA A 105 7.28 5.32 -0.19
CA ALA A 105 7.97 6.13 -1.20
C ALA A 105 7.54 5.78 -2.64
N LEU A 106 7.32 4.50 -2.96
CA LEU A 106 6.82 4.08 -4.27
C LEU A 106 5.38 4.52 -4.52
N MET A 107 4.50 4.35 -3.53
CA MET A 107 3.11 4.81 -3.60
C MET A 107 3.06 6.33 -3.78
N LEU A 108 3.90 7.09 -3.07
CA LEU A 108 4.02 8.54 -3.20
C LEU A 108 4.53 8.97 -4.58
N LYS A 109 5.59 8.32 -5.07
CA LYS A 109 6.20 8.64 -6.37
C LYS A 109 5.23 8.46 -7.53
N TYR A 110 4.36 7.46 -7.44
CA TYR A 110 3.41 7.12 -8.50
C TYR A 110 1.96 7.47 -8.14
N ASP A 111 1.74 8.28 -7.11
CA ASP A 111 0.42 8.82 -6.79
C ASP A 111 0.05 9.91 -7.79
N THR A 112 -0.70 9.53 -8.82
CA THR A 112 -1.23 10.45 -9.83
C THR A 112 -2.40 11.29 -9.32
N SER A 113 -2.88 11.06 -8.08
CA SER A 113 -4.08 11.70 -7.53
C SER A 113 -3.82 12.81 -6.51
N GLY A 114 -2.59 12.99 -6.04
CA GLY A 114 -2.22 14.03 -5.07
C GLY A 114 -2.77 13.77 -3.65
N ASN A 115 -3.18 12.53 -3.37
CA ASN A 115 -3.73 12.10 -2.08
C ASN A 115 -2.65 11.62 -1.09
N VAL A 116 -1.37 11.75 -1.41
CA VAL A 116 -0.21 11.53 -0.51
C VAL A 116 -0.46 11.92 0.96
N ALA A 117 -1.15 13.03 1.22
CA ALA A 117 -1.47 13.51 2.57
C ALA A 117 -2.42 12.59 3.37
N THR A 118 -3.10 11.61 2.75
CA THR A 118 -4.01 10.67 3.40
C THR A 118 -3.38 9.33 3.76
N LEU A 119 -2.11 9.05 3.42
CA LEU A 119 -1.50 7.76 3.81
C LEU A 119 -1.23 7.70 5.32
N ARG A 120 -0.64 8.77 5.88
CA ARG A 120 -0.41 8.88 7.32
C ARG A 120 -1.63 9.49 8.01
N ASN A 121 -1.94 8.99 9.20
CA ASN A 121 -3.01 9.55 10.02
C ASN A 121 -2.66 11.00 10.39
N SER A 122 -3.59 11.94 10.22
CA SER A 122 -3.36 13.38 10.39
C SER A 122 -2.94 13.79 11.82
N ASN A 123 -3.09 12.87 12.77
CA ASN A 123 -2.65 13.01 14.17
C ASN A 123 -1.13 12.78 14.35
N PHE A 124 -0.45 12.12 13.40
CA PHE A 124 1.00 12.01 13.37
C PHE A 124 1.59 13.18 12.57
N ARG A 125 1.49 14.39 13.13
CA ARG A 125 2.37 15.47 12.73
C ARG A 125 3.77 15.08 13.19
N HIS A 126 4.70 14.92 12.25
CA HIS A 126 6.11 14.96 12.58
C HIS A 126 6.36 16.28 13.31
N ASP A 127 6.49 16.21 14.63
CA ASP A 127 7.18 17.24 15.39
C ASP A 127 8.65 17.12 14.96
N VAL A 128 8.98 17.76 13.84
CA VAL A 128 10.36 18.10 13.51
C VAL A 128 10.70 19.23 14.45
N THR A 129 10.99 18.87 15.70
CA THR A 129 11.52 19.78 16.70
C THR A 129 12.87 20.25 16.17
N ARG A 130 12.98 21.54 15.90
CA ARG A 130 14.24 22.24 15.64
C ARG A 130 14.50 23.20 16.79
#